data_AF-A0A2V8C7H3-F1
#
_entry.id   AF-A0A2V8C7H3-F1
#
_cell.length_a   1.000
_cell.length_b   1.000
_cell.length_c   1.000
_cell.angle_alpha   90.00
_cell.angle_beta   90.00
_cell.angle_gamma   90.00
#
_symmetry.space_group_name_H-M   'P 1'
#
loop_
_entity.id
_entity.type
_entity.pdbx_description
1 polymer ?
#
loop_
_entity_poly.entity_id
_entity_poly.type
_entity_poly.pdbx_seq_one_letter_code
_entity_poly.pdbx_strand_id
1 'polypeptide(L)'
;MYTRRTPLFVGALFAATAVSLVAAPPAAVWWGQWGQNPQHQGIVSAVGQTGSRILANAVYDPFTDKEQNGAYAGGDLLVHYQTPLIAGNDVFMEFKTGQFLNIKHWESQTWGERRYSWVNGQLVQQWEFTGDWKPVPFSVDKDGPGWEPVYHGALTSNALYVPGFGGTLWKLDRATGAVIAHISPFATIDPNSYAVGPLSADKFGNIYYNVMQLDGSAKDPWLVDVPQSWLVKVTAADVPRAVAWSTLVPGAPAATDRCTFRYAIADLPWPVLNPDGSPAEPLTVACGSQRPPVNTAPAIGPDGTIYDISRASLNDYYGYLIAINRDRTPKWTSSMRSRFHDGCGTPFLPANGMPGGCRAGTPAGVSPPDGMPGSGRVLDDSTSAPVVAPDGSIYYGAYTRYNYAQGHLMRWSSTGQYLDTAAPWGGFQFGGTRRRRSSRSRPQPVRRRSP
;
A
#
# COMPACT_ATOMS: atom_id res chain seq x y z
N MET A 1 32.23 82.59 -38.65
CA MET A 1 31.14 82.15 -37.75
C MET A 1 31.28 80.65 -37.53
N TYR A 2 31.80 80.21 -36.39
CA TYR A 2 31.57 78.87 -35.82
C TYR A 2 31.99 78.92 -34.35
N THR A 3 31.00 78.99 -33.47
CA THR A 3 31.13 79.06 -32.01
C THR A 3 31.33 77.67 -31.43
N ARG A 4 32.43 77.48 -30.68
CA ARG A 4 32.68 76.27 -29.88
C ARG A 4 31.83 76.31 -28.61
N ARG A 5 31.08 75.23 -28.36
CA ARG A 5 30.34 74.97 -27.12
C ARG A 5 31.16 74.01 -26.24
N THR A 6 31.34 74.34 -24.97
CA THR A 6 31.87 73.45 -23.93
C THR A 6 30.71 73.07 -23.01
N PRO A 7 30.41 71.79 -22.76
CA PRO A 7 29.30 71.40 -21.88
C PRO A 7 29.75 71.34 -20.41
N LEU A 8 28.88 71.81 -19.52
CA LEU A 8 28.95 71.60 -18.07
C LEU A 8 28.67 70.12 -17.73
N PHE A 9 29.50 69.55 -16.84
CA PHE A 9 29.21 68.29 -16.18
C PHE A 9 28.30 68.54 -14.96
N VAL A 10 27.12 67.92 -14.94
CA VAL A 10 26.26 67.80 -13.76
C VAL A 10 26.46 66.39 -13.19
N GLY A 11 27.04 66.29 -12.00
CA GLY A 11 27.17 65.02 -11.27
C GLY A 11 25.84 64.66 -10.60
N ALA A 12 25.23 63.55 -11.00
CA ALA A 12 24.10 62.94 -10.31
C ALA A 12 24.62 61.88 -9.34
N LEU A 13 24.44 62.10 -8.04
CA LEU A 13 24.71 61.13 -6.98
C LEU A 13 23.58 60.08 -6.97
N PHE A 14 23.86 58.85 -7.41
CA PHE A 14 22.95 57.72 -7.22
C PHE A 14 23.20 57.10 -5.83
N ALA A 15 22.25 57.29 -4.91
CA ALA A 15 22.20 56.53 -3.67
C ALA A 15 21.69 55.11 -3.96
N ALA A 16 22.60 54.12 -3.96
CA ALA A 16 22.24 52.72 -4.07
C ALA A 16 21.70 52.23 -2.72
N THR A 17 20.38 52.10 -2.60
CA THR A 17 19.73 51.36 -1.51
C THR A 17 19.98 49.87 -1.69
N ALA A 18 20.85 49.30 -0.85
CA ALA A 18 21.03 47.86 -0.76
C ALA A 18 19.75 47.20 -0.22
N VAL A 19 18.94 46.62 -1.11
CA VAL A 19 17.84 45.75 -0.72
C VAL A 19 18.44 44.41 -0.33
N SER A 20 18.58 44.18 0.97
CA SER A 20 18.91 42.85 1.50
C SER A 20 17.76 41.91 1.14
N LEU A 21 17.98 41.04 0.15
CA LEU A 21 17.12 39.89 -0.13
C LEU A 21 17.21 38.94 1.06
N VAL A 22 16.31 39.09 2.02
CA VAL A 22 16.12 38.11 3.09
C VAL A 22 15.60 36.84 2.41
N ALA A 23 16.42 35.80 2.36
CA ALA A 23 16.00 34.50 1.87
C ALA A 23 14.81 34.03 2.69
N ALA A 24 13.71 33.66 2.02
CA ALA A 24 12.56 33.07 2.68
C ALA A 24 13.03 31.82 3.45
N PRO A 25 12.52 31.59 4.68
CA PRO A 25 12.87 30.39 5.42
C PRO A 25 12.52 29.15 4.57
N PRO A 26 13.33 28.09 4.65
CA PRO A 26 13.04 26.85 3.92
C PRO A 26 11.64 26.35 4.28
N ALA A 27 10.91 25.84 3.28
CA ALA A 27 9.58 25.30 3.49
C ALA A 27 9.63 24.20 4.57
N ALA A 28 8.64 24.20 5.47
CA ALA A 28 8.52 23.16 6.48
C ALA A 28 8.38 21.79 5.81
N VAL A 29 9.10 20.79 6.35
CA VAL A 29 9.03 19.40 5.88
C VAL A 29 7.60 18.90 6.00
N TRP A 30 7.09 18.26 4.95
CA TRP A 30 5.73 17.74 4.86
C TRP A 30 5.70 16.30 4.37
N TRP A 31 5.09 15.42 5.17
CA TRP A 31 4.73 14.04 4.82
C TRP A 31 3.31 13.79 5.30
N GLY A 32 2.32 14.08 4.46
CA GLY A 32 0.93 14.16 4.91
C GLY A 32 0.17 12.84 4.89
N GLN A 33 0.68 11.81 4.21
CA GLN A 33 -0.07 10.58 3.93
C GLN A 33 0.84 9.44 3.48
N TRP A 34 0.25 8.27 3.23
CA TRP A 34 0.90 7.00 2.88
C TRP A 34 2.23 7.13 2.12
N GLY A 35 2.18 7.68 0.90
CA GLY A 35 3.35 7.85 0.02
C GLY A 35 3.89 9.28 -0.04
N GLN A 36 3.88 10.03 1.07
CA GLN A 36 4.29 11.44 1.18
C GLN A 36 3.31 12.46 0.60
N ASN A 37 2.87 12.27 -0.65
CA ASN A 37 2.00 13.18 -1.38
C ASN A 37 0.90 12.45 -2.19
N PRO A 38 -0.03 13.14 -2.87
CA PRO A 38 -1.12 12.51 -3.62
C PRO A 38 -0.63 11.53 -4.70
N GLN A 39 0.57 11.73 -5.25
CA GLN A 39 1.15 10.87 -6.28
C GLN A 39 1.95 9.69 -5.71
N HIS A 40 2.06 9.58 -4.38
CA HIS A 40 2.86 8.57 -3.68
C HIS A 40 4.36 8.58 -4.03
N GLN A 41 4.95 9.74 -4.23
CA GLN A 41 6.35 9.83 -4.69
C GLN A 41 7.39 9.50 -3.63
N GLY A 42 7.03 9.51 -2.34
CA GLY A 42 7.89 9.04 -1.26
C GLY A 42 9.22 9.79 -1.08
N ILE A 43 9.35 11.01 -1.60
CA ILE A 43 10.59 11.79 -1.57
C ILE A 43 10.32 13.15 -0.91
N VAL A 44 11.21 13.53 0.01
CA VAL A 44 11.25 14.85 0.62
C VAL A 44 12.70 15.33 0.72
N SER A 45 12.92 16.63 0.61
CA SER A 45 14.25 17.23 0.87
C SER A 45 14.35 17.58 2.35
N ALA A 46 15.29 16.96 3.05
CA ALA A 46 15.56 17.24 4.46
C ALA A 46 17.06 17.09 4.75
N VAL A 47 17.59 17.90 5.67
CA VAL A 47 18.95 17.74 6.19
C VAL A 47 18.94 16.53 7.14
N GLY A 48 19.51 15.41 6.69
CA GLY A 48 19.63 14.20 7.50
C GLY A 48 20.74 14.30 8.56
N GLN A 49 20.68 13.42 9.54
CA GLN A 49 21.77 13.15 10.48
C GLN A 49 22.26 11.70 10.30
N THR A 50 23.45 11.39 10.79
CA THR A 50 23.92 10.01 10.86
C THR A 50 23.03 9.20 11.81
N GLY A 51 22.78 7.93 11.52
CA GLY A 51 22.00 7.02 12.38
C GLY A 51 22.68 6.64 13.71
N SER A 52 23.70 7.38 14.15
CA SER A 52 24.51 7.10 15.33
C SER A 52 23.90 7.62 16.64
N ARG A 53 22.79 8.37 16.58
CA ARG A 53 22.11 8.92 17.75
C ARG A 53 20.59 8.77 17.63
N ILE A 54 19.99 8.17 18.65
CA ILE A 54 18.54 8.18 18.85
C ILE A 54 18.16 9.53 19.48
N LEU A 55 17.27 10.29 18.84
CA LEU A 55 16.79 11.58 19.35
C LEU A 55 15.54 11.44 20.22
N ALA A 56 14.70 10.45 19.93
CA ALA A 56 13.48 10.14 20.65
C ALA A 56 13.23 8.62 20.61
N ASN A 57 12.60 8.10 21.65
CA ASN A 57 12.11 6.72 21.73
C ASN A 57 10.69 6.77 22.29
N ALA A 58 9.75 6.16 21.58
CA ALA A 58 8.34 6.13 21.95
C ALA A 58 7.77 4.74 21.64
N VAL A 59 7.02 4.18 22.59
CA VAL A 59 6.25 2.95 22.40
C VAL A 59 4.86 3.35 21.90
N TYR A 60 4.53 2.92 20.69
CA TYR A 60 3.22 3.15 20.08
C TYR A 60 2.43 1.85 19.90
N ASP A 61 3.09 0.70 19.91
CA ASP A 61 2.47 -0.61 19.98
C ASP A 61 3.00 -1.35 21.23
N PRO A 62 2.19 -1.50 22.30
CA PRO A 62 2.60 -2.21 23.50
C PRO A 62 2.44 -3.73 23.39
N PHE A 63 1.96 -4.26 22.25
CA PHE A 63 1.61 -5.66 22.07
C PHE A 63 2.64 -6.45 21.26
N THR A 64 3.69 -5.83 20.74
CA THR A 64 4.69 -6.47 19.86
C THR A 64 5.24 -7.79 20.40
N ASP A 65 5.53 -7.85 21.71
CA ASP A 65 6.02 -9.07 22.35
C ASP A 65 4.95 -10.18 22.34
N LYS A 66 3.68 -9.84 22.60
CA LYS A 66 2.58 -10.80 22.54
C LYS A 66 2.26 -11.22 21.11
N GLU A 67 2.34 -10.29 20.16
CA GLU A 67 2.12 -10.56 18.74
C GLU A 67 3.14 -11.55 18.20
N GLN A 68 4.44 -11.35 18.47
CA GLN A 68 5.51 -12.24 18.01
C GLN A 68 5.46 -13.63 18.66
N ASN A 69 5.10 -13.68 19.95
CA ASN A 69 5.05 -14.93 20.71
C ASN A 69 3.69 -15.66 20.62
N GLY A 70 2.68 -15.02 20.01
CA GLY A 70 1.35 -15.56 19.87
C GLY A 70 1.28 -16.77 18.94
N ALA A 71 0.22 -17.57 19.07
CA ALA A 71 -0.10 -18.57 18.07
C ALA A 71 -0.22 -17.89 16.68
N TYR A 72 0.15 -18.61 15.62
CA TYR A 72 0.14 -18.16 14.21
C TYR A 72 1.25 -17.17 13.80
N ALA A 73 1.95 -16.52 14.73
CA ALA A 73 3.01 -15.57 14.43
C ALA A 73 4.35 -16.24 14.03
N GLY A 74 4.65 -17.41 14.61
CA GLY A 74 5.90 -18.12 14.32
C GLY A 74 7.18 -17.35 14.72
N GLY A 75 7.07 -16.36 15.62
CA GLY A 75 8.15 -15.45 15.99
C GLY A 75 8.28 -14.20 15.10
N ASP A 76 7.45 -14.08 14.05
CA ASP A 76 7.41 -12.90 13.18
C ASP A 76 6.42 -11.84 13.73
N LEU A 77 6.62 -10.58 13.37
CA LEU A 77 5.65 -9.49 13.63
C LEU A 77 4.83 -9.26 12.36
N LEU A 78 3.57 -9.69 12.37
CA LEU A 78 2.68 -9.70 11.19
C LEU A 78 1.71 -8.51 11.22
N VAL A 79 2.26 -7.30 11.16
CA VAL A 79 1.52 -6.04 11.35
C VAL A 79 1.87 -5.03 10.25
N HIS A 80 0.88 -4.25 9.82
CA HIS A 80 1.08 -3.08 8.97
C HIS A 80 0.96 -1.80 9.80
N TYR A 81 2.08 -1.09 9.97
CA TYR A 81 2.09 0.18 10.69
C TYR A 81 1.89 1.38 9.77
N GLN A 82 1.36 2.45 10.35
CA GLN A 82 1.29 3.76 9.74
C GLN A 82 2.70 4.28 9.42
N THR A 83 2.85 4.97 8.29
CA THR A 83 4.00 5.85 8.10
C THR A 83 3.74 7.14 8.89
N PRO A 84 4.62 7.56 9.83
CA PRO A 84 4.41 8.78 10.60
C PRO A 84 4.15 9.99 9.69
N LEU A 85 3.14 10.78 10.02
CA LEU A 85 2.81 12.00 9.28
C LEU A 85 3.60 13.17 9.86
N ILE A 86 4.12 14.04 9.00
CA ILE A 86 5.00 15.14 9.40
C ILE A 86 4.47 16.47 8.87
N ALA A 87 4.41 17.47 9.75
CA ALA A 87 4.17 18.85 9.39
C ALA A 87 5.09 19.79 10.18
N GLY A 88 6.23 20.15 9.60
CA GLY A 88 7.25 20.95 10.27
C GLY A 88 7.79 20.24 11.52
N ASN A 89 7.56 20.82 12.70
CA ASN A 89 8.01 20.25 13.98
C ASN A 89 7.06 19.19 14.55
N ASP A 90 5.90 19.00 13.93
CA ASP A 90 4.88 18.07 14.41
C ASP A 90 5.00 16.71 13.73
N VAL A 91 4.82 15.66 14.53
CA VAL A 91 4.76 14.27 14.10
C VAL A 91 3.44 13.67 14.57
N PHE A 92 2.64 13.12 13.66
CA PHE A 92 1.39 12.43 13.96
C PHE A 92 1.63 10.94 13.74
N MET A 93 1.30 10.13 14.75
CA MET A 93 1.54 8.70 14.74
C MET A 93 0.36 7.95 15.32
N GLU A 94 0.05 6.83 14.72
CA GLU A 94 -0.85 5.85 15.28
C GLU A 94 -0.31 5.34 16.62
N PHE A 95 -1.22 4.82 17.44
CA PHE A 95 -0.87 3.99 18.58
C PHE A 95 -1.93 2.91 18.79
N LYS A 96 -1.52 1.82 19.45
CA LYS A 96 -2.39 0.74 19.89
C LYS A 96 -2.58 0.73 21.40
N THR A 97 -3.78 0.37 21.84
CA THR A 97 -4.16 0.13 23.24
C THR A 97 -5.26 -0.94 23.30
N GLY A 98 -5.89 -1.11 24.45
CA GLY A 98 -6.93 -2.12 24.67
C GLY A 98 -6.33 -3.48 25.02
N GLN A 99 -6.80 -4.54 24.37
CA GLN A 99 -6.32 -5.90 24.61
C GLN A 99 -5.90 -6.54 23.29
N PHE A 100 -4.75 -7.20 23.27
CA PHE A 100 -4.38 -8.13 22.21
C PHE A 100 -4.66 -9.56 22.68
N LEU A 101 -5.66 -10.21 22.05
CA LEU A 101 -5.99 -11.61 22.34
C LEU A 101 -5.10 -12.57 21.55
N ASN A 102 -5.09 -12.43 20.22
CA ASN A 102 -4.19 -13.09 19.28
C ASN A 102 -4.45 -12.53 17.86
N ILE A 103 -3.65 -12.95 16.88
CA ILE A 103 -3.76 -12.49 15.48
C ILE A 103 -5.16 -12.77 14.88
N LYS A 104 -5.86 -13.85 15.27
CA LYS A 104 -7.21 -14.11 14.73
C LYS A 104 -8.29 -13.19 15.30
N HIS A 105 -7.96 -12.47 16.38
CA HIS A 105 -8.85 -11.62 17.14
C HIS A 105 -8.25 -10.23 17.36
N TRP A 106 -7.53 -9.71 16.36
CA TRP A 106 -6.87 -8.40 16.44
C TRP A 106 -7.87 -7.26 16.69
N GLU A 107 -9.16 -7.45 16.37
CA GLU A 107 -10.22 -6.46 16.56
C GLU A 107 -10.47 -6.11 18.03
N SER A 108 -9.95 -6.91 18.97
CA SER A 108 -9.96 -6.61 20.40
C SER A 108 -9.06 -5.42 20.78
N GLN A 109 -8.12 -5.06 19.92
CA GLN A 109 -7.25 -3.89 20.09
C GLN A 109 -7.99 -2.59 19.76
N THR A 110 -7.42 -1.48 20.18
CA THR A 110 -7.92 -0.14 19.88
C THR A 110 -6.80 0.68 19.25
N TRP A 111 -7.10 1.34 18.14
CA TRP A 111 -6.18 2.25 17.44
C TRP A 111 -6.60 3.69 17.66
N GLY A 112 -5.62 4.59 17.59
CA GLY A 112 -5.84 6.02 17.66
C GLY A 112 -4.65 6.77 17.09
N GLU A 113 -4.67 8.10 17.17
CA GLU A 113 -3.57 8.95 16.75
C GLU A 113 -3.06 9.80 17.92
N ARG A 114 -1.76 10.03 17.97
CA ARG A 114 -1.11 11.03 18.82
C ARG A 114 -0.40 12.06 17.95
N ARG A 115 -0.41 13.31 18.41
CA ARG A 115 0.55 14.31 17.94
C ARG A 115 1.67 14.46 18.94
N TYR A 116 2.87 14.50 18.41
CA TYR A 116 4.08 14.92 19.10
C TYR A 116 4.61 16.21 18.45
N SER A 117 5.32 17.01 19.24
CA SER A 117 6.02 18.19 18.76
C SER A 117 7.43 18.22 19.32
N TRP A 118 8.40 18.65 18.52
CA TRP A 118 9.73 18.96 19.02
C TRP A 118 9.71 20.24 19.85
N VAL A 119 9.90 20.11 21.16
CA VAL A 119 9.98 21.19 22.14
C VAL A 119 11.33 21.10 22.84
N ASN A 120 12.16 22.15 22.73
CA ASN A 120 13.49 22.20 23.35
C ASN A 120 14.37 20.96 23.06
N GLY A 121 14.30 20.42 21.84
CA GLY A 121 15.10 19.27 21.42
C GLY A 121 14.57 17.91 21.91
N GLN A 122 13.37 17.85 22.48
CA GLN A 122 12.68 16.62 22.87
C GLN A 122 11.37 16.47 22.10
N LEU A 123 11.01 15.23 21.72
CA LEU A 123 9.74 14.93 21.09
C LEU A 123 8.69 14.71 22.18
N VAL A 124 7.79 15.67 22.36
CA VAL A 124 6.81 15.71 23.46
C VAL A 124 5.40 15.47 22.92
N GLN A 125 4.68 14.51 23.50
CA GLN A 125 3.26 14.27 23.17
C GLN A 125 2.43 15.50 23.53
N GLN A 126 1.63 15.99 22.58
CA GLN A 126 0.76 17.16 22.74
C GLN A 126 -0.68 16.74 23.03
N TRP A 127 -1.18 15.76 22.29
CA TRP A 127 -2.54 15.25 22.44
C TRP A 127 -2.64 13.81 21.95
N GLU A 128 -3.74 13.16 22.31
CA GLU A 128 -4.12 11.81 21.91
C GLU A 128 -5.60 11.79 21.51
N PHE A 129 -5.92 11.08 20.43
CA PHE A 129 -7.29 10.73 20.03
C PHE A 129 -7.40 9.22 19.94
N THR A 130 -8.30 8.63 20.73
CA THR A 130 -8.61 7.21 20.69
C THR A 130 -9.78 6.98 19.73
N GLY A 131 -9.55 6.22 18.67
CA GLY A 131 -10.55 5.94 17.66
C GLY A 131 -11.44 4.72 17.98
N ASP A 132 -12.44 4.52 17.14
CA ASP A 132 -13.35 3.37 17.17
C ASP A 132 -13.16 2.42 15.98
N TRP A 133 -12.17 2.70 15.12
CA TRP A 133 -11.88 1.87 13.94
C TRP A 133 -11.65 0.42 14.31
N LYS A 134 -12.14 -0.46 13.44
CA LYS A 134 -11.89 -1.89 13.51
C LYS A 134 -11.38 -2.39 12.17
N PRO A 135 -10.33 -3.23 12.17
CA PRO A 135 -9.85 -3.87 10.95
C PRO A 135 -10.89 -4.87 10.43
N VAL A 136 -10.74 -5.23 9.16
CA VAL A 136 -11.40 -6.42 8.61
C VAL A 136 -10.98 -7.69 9.39
N PRO A 137 -11.81 -8.74 9.43
CA PRO A 137 -11.51 -9.98 10.15
C PRO A 137 -10.31 -10.73 9.54
N PHE A 138 -9.60 -11.48 10.37
CA PHE A 138 -8.50 -12.36 9.97
C PHE A 138 -8.93 -13.42 8.95
N SER A 139 -8.06 -13.70 7.97
CA SER A 139 -8.17 -14.85 7.07
C SER A 139 -7.06 -15.86 7.31
N VAL A 140 -7.41 -17.15 7.36
CA VAL A 140 -6.44 -18.25 7.38
C VAL A 140 -5.78 -18.47 6.01
N ASP A 141 -6.45 -18.02 4.94
CA ASP A 141 -6.06 -18.18 3.55
C ASP A 141 -5.75 -16.81 2.91
N LYS A 142 -5.31 -16.80 1.65
CA LYS A 142 -4.83 -15.58 0.97
C LYS A 142 -5.93 -14.73 0.31
N ASP A 143 -7.19 -15.05 0.56
CA ASP A 143 -8.34 -14.31 0.02
C ASP A 143 -8.89 -13.23 0.97
N GLY A 144 -8.22 -13.08 2.12
CA GLY A 144 -8.24 -11.93 3.01
C GLY A 144 -6.85 -11.71 3.64
N PRO A 145 -6.73 -10.80 4.61
CA PRO A 145 -5.46 -10.52 5.27
C PRO A 145 -5.17 -11.57 6.35
N GLY A 146 -3.97 -12.11 6.33
CA GLY A 146 -3.39 -12.88 7.44
C GLY A 146 -2.51 -12.04 8.35
N TRP A 147 -2.20 -10.80 7.96
CA TRP A 147 -1.43 -9.82 8.72
C TRP A 147 -2.35 -8.67 9.15
N GLU A 148 -2.06 -8.02 10.28
CA GLU A 148 -2.93 -6.97 10.83
C GLU A 148 -3.11 -5.84 9.79
N PRO A 149 -4.35 -5.48 9.41
CA PRO A 149 -4.61 -4.42 8.44
C PRO A 149 -4.13 -3.05 8.90
N VAL A 150 -3.81 -2.19 7.95
CA VAL A 150 -3.25 -0.87 8.23
C VAL A 150 -4.33 0.10 8.74
N TYR A 151 -4.07 0.73 9.89
CA TYR A 151 -4.71 1.96 10.33
C TYR A 151 -3.84 3.14 9.88
N HIS A 152 -4.37 4.06 9.06
CA HIS A 152 -3.56 5.17 8.57
C HIS A 152 -4.36 6.42 8.26
N GLY A 153 -4.08 7.50 9.00
CA GLY A 153 -4.68 8.81 8.74
C GLY A 153 -4.13 9.54 7.51
N ALA A 154 -4.81 10.59 7.08
CA ALA A 154 -4.31 11.56 6.11
C ALA A 154 -4.36 12.97 6.69
N LEU A 155 -3.21 13.63 6.68
CA LEU A 155 -3.03 15.00 7.11
C LEU A 155 -3.25 15.95 5.94
N THR A 156 -4.11 16.93 6.13
CA THR A 156 -4.31 18.06 5.22
C THR A 156 -3.79 19.35 5.85
N SER A 157 -3.78 20.46 5.13
CA SER A 157 -3.45 21.76 5.71
C SER A 157 -4.38 22.12 6.89
N ASN A 158 -5.62 21.62 6.90
CA ASN A 158 -6.67 22.10 7.81
C ASN A 158 -6.99 21.10 8.93
N ALA A 159 -6.90 19.81 8.66
CA ALA A 159 -7.35 18.75 9.58
C ALA A 159 -6.53 17.47 9.40
N LEU A 160 -6.56 16.62 10.42
CA LEU A 160 -6.20 15.22 10.30
C LEU A 160 -7.48 14.40 10.10
N TYR A 161 -7.48 13.50 9.13
CA TYR A 161 -8.56 12.51 8.95
C TYR A 161 -8.04 11.15 9.34
N VAL A 162 -8.77 10.40 10.13
CA VAL A 162 -8.45 9.02 10.50
C VAL A 162 -9.64 8.10 10.22
N PRO A 163 -9.42 6.82 9.90
CA PRO A 163 -10.53 5.91 9.67
C PRO A 163 -11.30 5.65 10.98
N GLY A 164 -12.60 5.37 10.86
CA GLY A 164 -13.51 5.08 11.95
C GLY A 164 -14.31 3.81 11.70
N PHE A 165 -15.13 3.42 12.67
CA PHE A 165 -15.98 2.23 12.61
C PHE A 165 -16.94 2.29 11.40
N GLY A 166 -17.25 1.14 10.79
CA GLY A 166 -18.28 1.03 9.75
C GLY A 166 -17.93 1.72 8.42
N GLY A 167 -16.65 1.94 8.13
CA GLY A 167 -16.21 2.67 6.93
C GLY A 167 -16.36 4.20 7.02
N THR A 168 -16.54 4.74 8.22
CA THR A 168 -16.58 6.19 8.46
C THR A 168 -15.19 6.80 8.59
N LEU A 169 -15.11 8.14 8.64
CA LEU A 169 -13.90 8.87 9.02
C LEU A 169 -14.17 9.78 10.22
N TRP A 170 -13.15 9.98 11.04
CA TRP A 170 -13.09 11.07 12.00
C TRP A 170 -12.22 12.19 11.46
N LYS A 171 -12.72 13.43 11.53
CA LYS A 171 -11.96 14.64 11.25
C LYS A 171 -11.55 15.28 12.56
N LEU A 172 -10.25 15.51 12.73
CA LEU A 172 -9.64 16.03 13.95
C LEU A 172 -8.97 17.37 13.69
N ASP A 173 -9.08 18.26 14.67
CA ASP A 173 -8.28 19.47 14.72
C ASP A 173 -6.81 19.11 14.94
N ARG A 174 -5.94 19.60 14.05
CA ARG A 174 -4.51 19.24 14.07
C ARG A 174 -3.81 19.73 15.34
N ALA A 175 -4.23 20.88 15.86
CA ALA A 175 -3.56 21.52 16.98
C ALA A 175 -3.92 20.85 18.31
N THR A 176 -5.17 20.45 18.48
CA THR A 176 -5.75 20.04 19.76
C THR A 176 -6.16 18.57 19.83
N GLY A 177 -6.31 17.88 18.69
CA GLY A 177 -6.86 16.54 18.62
C GLY A 177 -8.38 16.48 18.81
N ALA A 178 -9.05 17.64 18.94
CA ALA A 178 -10.49 17.71 19.12
C ALA A 178 -11.23 17.19 17.88
N VAL A 179 -12.31 16.45 18.10
CA VAL A 179 -13.19 15.98 17.02
C VAL A 179 -13.93 17.17 16.40
N ILE A 180 -13.74 17.36 15.10
CA ILE A 180 -14.45 18.36 14.29
C ILE A 180 -15.70 17.72 13.68
N ALA A 181 -15.57 16.51 13.12
CA ALA A 181 -16.68 15.85 12.45
C ALA A 181 -16.54 14.31 12.48
N HIS A 182 -17.69 13.64 12.45
CA HIS A 182 -17.83 12.21 12.13
C HIS A 182 -18.49 12.08 10.77
N ILE A 183 -17.81 11.47 9.81
CA ILE A 183 -18.18 11.50 8.40
C ILE A 183 -18.54 10.09 7.95
N SER A 184 -19.81 9.86 7.67
CA SER A 184 -20.30 8.59 7.13
C SER A 184 -20.66 8.72 5.65
N PRO A 185 -20.11 7.89 4.75
CA PRO A 185 -20.53 7.86 3.35
C PRO A 185 -21.89 7.17 3.12
N PHE A 186 -22.45 6.54 4.15
CA PHE A 186 -23.70 5.78 4.08
C PHE A 186 -24.74 6.29 5.08
N ALA A 187 -26.00 5.98 4.81
CA ALA A 187 -27.13 6.37 5.67
C ALA A 187 -27.09 5.70 7.05
N THR A 188 -26.51 4.51 7.13
CA THR A 188 -26.35 3.72 8.37
C THR A 188 -24.93 3.23 8.49
N ILE A 189 -24.43 3.13 9.73
CA ILE A 189 -23.13 2.55 10.04
C ILE A 189 -23.32 1.05 10.23
N ASP A 190 -22.85 0.25 9.26
CA ASP A 190 -22.92 -1.21 9.30
C ASP A 190 -21.65 -1.79 9.97
N PRO A 191 -21.76 -2.65 10.99
CA PRO A 191 -20.61 -3.24 11.67
C PRO A 191 -19.74 -4.14 10.79
N ASN A 192 -20.25 -4.59 9.65
CA ASN A 192 -19.51 -5.38 8.65
C ASN A 192 -18.95 -4.52 7.51
N SER A 193 -19.04 -3.18 7.61
CA SER A 193 -18.36 -2.25 6.70
C SER A 193 -17.04 -1.77 7.29
N TYR A 194 -16.00 -1.75 6.46
CA TYR A 194 -14.65 -1.45 6.90
C TYR A 194 -14.01 -0.42 5.97
N ALA A 195 -13.41 0.63 6.54
CA ALA A 195 -12.44 1.42 5.80
C ALA A 195 -11.21 0.53 5.59
N VAL A 196 -10.89 0.25 4.33
CA VAL A 196 -9.79 -0.63 3.95
C VAL A 196 -8.69 0.19 3.30
N GLY A 197 -7.49 0.03 3.83
CA GLY A 197 -6.28 0.65 3.34
C GLY A 197 -6.12 2.11 3.79
N PRO A 198 -4.96 2.70 3.48
CA PRO A 198 -4.64 4.07 3.87
C PRO A 198 -5.51 5.11 3.15
N LEU A 199 -5.78 6.21 3.85
CA LEU A 199 -6.44 7.38 3.28
C LEU A 199 -5.47 8.19 2.40
N SER A 200 -5.97 8.77 1.33
CA SER A 200 -5.21 9.68 0.47
C SER A 200 -5.89 11.04 0.34
N ALA A 201 -5.16 12.14 0.56
CA ALA A 201 -5.64 13.48 0.31
C ALA A 201 -5.16 14.00 -1.05
N ASP A 202 -5.99 14.83 -1.71
CA ASP A 202 -5.56 15.66 -2.83
C ASP A 202 -5.13 17.07 -2.38
N LYS A 203 -4.57 17.85 -3.31
CA LYS A 203 -4.13 19.23 -3.05
C LYS A 203 -5.25 20.20 -2.64
N PHE A 204 -6.51 19.82 -2.82
CA PHE A 204 -7.68 20.61 -2.45
C PHE A 204 -8.24 20.20 -1.09
N GLY A 205 -7.62 19.24 -0.41
CA GLY A 205 -8.08 18.73 0.89
C GLY A 205 -9.25 17.75 0.79
N ASN A 206 -9.55 17.20 -0.41
CA ASN A 206 -10.48 16.08 -0.51
C ASN A 206 -9.77 14.79 -0.10
N ILE A 207 -10.48 13.90 0.59
CA ILE A 207 -9.99 12.59 1.02
C ILE A 207 -10.58 11.50 0.14
N TYR A 208 -9.76 10.53 -0.24
CA TYR A 208 -10.12 9.35 -1.04
C TYR A 208 -9.70 8.10 -0.28
N TYR A 209 -10.59 7.12 -0.19
CA TYR A 209 -10.32 5.86 0.49
C TYR A 209 -11.30 4.77 0.04
N ASN A 210 -10.96 3.53 0.37
CA ASN A 210 -11.76 2.37 0.00
C ASN A 210 -12.60 1.90 1.19
N VAL A 211 -13.81 1.42 0.88
CA VAL A 211 -14.68 0.75 1.84
C VAL A 211 -15.13 -0.58 1.29
N MET A 212 -15.15 -1.58 2.16
CA MET A 212 -15.61 -2.93 1.86
C MET A 212 -16.65 -3.35 2.90
N GLN A 213 -17.76 -3.92 2.45
CA GLN A 213 -18.73 -4.57 3.32
C GLN A 213 -18.65 -6.09 3.12
N LEU A 214 -18.37 -6.79 4.21
CA LEU A 214 -18.25 -8.25 4.22
C LEU A 214 -19.59 -8.90 4.63
N ASP A 215 -19.82 -10.13 4.19
CA ASP A 215 -20.96 -10.92 4.63
C ASP A 215 -20.71 -11.45 6.05
N GLY A 216 -21.23 -10.72 7.05
CA GLY A 216 -21.14 -11.11 8.46
C GLY A 216 -21.94 -12.37 8.83
N SER A 217 -22.74 -12.91 7.92
CA SER A 217 -23.45 -14.19 8.11
C SER A 217 -22.65 -15.40 7.62
N ALA A 218 -21.63 -15.18 6.79
CA ALA A 218 -20.76 -16.23 6.29
C ALA A 218 -19.87 -16.78 7.41
N LYS A 219 -19.61 -18.10 7.38
CA LYS A 219 -18.67 -18.73 8.32
C LYS A 219 -17.24 -18.18 8.16
N ASP A 220 -16.85 -17.92 6.91
CA ASP A 220 -15.62 -17.23 6.54
C ASP A 220 -15.97 -16.19 5.48
N PRO A 221 -15.90 -14.88 5.79
CA PRO A 221 -16.28 -13.83 4.85
C PRO A 221 -15.33 -13.72 3.65
N TRP A 222 -14.17 -14.37 3.69
CA TRP A 222 -13.18 -14.36 2.61
C TRP A 222 -13.35 -15.50 1.60
N LEU A 223 -14.22 -16.47 1.91
CA LEU A 223 -14.55 -17.59 1.01
C LEU A 223 -15.88 -17.38 0.27
N VAL A 224 -16.47 -16.20 0.39
CA VAL A 224 -17.68 -15.77 -0.32
C VAL A 224 -17.40 -14.51 -1.11
N ASP A 225 -18.31 -14.16 -2.02
CA ASP A 225 -18.15 -12.96 -2.83
C ASP A 225 -18.29 -11.68 -2.00
N VAL A 226 -17.64 -10.60 -2.43
CA VAL A 226 -17.69 -9.28 -1.79
C VAL A 226 -18.19 -8.23 -2.80
N PRO A 227 -19.48 -8.26 -3.16
CA PRO A 227 -20.05 -7.36 -4.17
C PRO A 227 -20.20 -5.92 -3.68
N GLN A 228 -20.23 -5.72 -2.36
CA GLN A 228 -20.43 -4.42 -1.72
C GLN A 228 -19.09 -3.80 -1.35
N SER A 229 -18.53 -3.04 -2.29
CA SER A 229 -17.33 -2.24 -2.05
C SER A 229 -17.38 -0.93 -2.82
N TRP A 230 -16.74 0.11 -2.28
CA TRP A 230 -16.80 1.46 -2.82
C TRP A 230 -15.46 2.18 -2.77
N LEU A 231 -15.20 3.01 -3.78
CA LEU A 231 -14.30 4.15 -3.65
C LEU A 231 -15.11 5.32 -3.07
N VAL A 232 -14.65 5.86 -1.95
CA VAL A 232 -15.27 7.01 -1.30
C VAL A 232 -14.41 8.24 -1.53
N LYS A 233 -15.07 9.37 -1.84
CA LYS A 233 -14.46 10.70 -1.75
C LYS A 233 -15.23 11.55 -0.74
N VAL A 234 -14.49 12.14 0.18
CA VAL A 234 -14.96 13.19 1.10
C VAL A 234 -14.42 14.51 0.61
N THR A 235 -15.29 15.49 0.36
CA THR A 235 -14.84 16.82 -0.05
C THR A 235 -14.23 17.59 1.12
N ALA A 236 -13.48 18.66 0.84
CA ALA A 236 -12.95 19.53 1.90
C ALA A 236 -14.05 20.19 2.78
N ALA A 237 -15.31 20.19 2.30
CA ALA A 237 -16.50 20.62 3.03
C ALA A 237 -17.21 19.46 3.75
N ASP A 238 -16.51 18.33 3.96
CA ASP A 238 -16.97 17.15 4.69
C ASP A 238 -18.18 16.43 4.08
N VAL A 239 -18.45 16.66 2.79
CA VAL A 239 -19.50 15.94 2.04
C VAL A 239 -18.94 14.62 1.48
N PRO A 240 -19.40 13.45 1.97
CA PRO A 240 -18.94 12.16 1.48
C PRO A 240 -19.80 11.67 0.32
N ARG A 241 -19.18 10.95 -0.62
CA ARG A 241 -19.90 10.22 -1.66
C ARG A 241 -19.13 8.97 -2.07
N ALA A 242 -19.82 7.83 -2.00
CA ALA A 242 -19.36 6.51 -2.41
C ALA A 242 -19.73 6.21 -3.87
N VAL A 243 -18.83 5.55 -4.61
CA VAL A 243 -19.08 4.96 -5.92
C VAL A 243 -18.69 3.49 -5.87
N ALA A 244 -19.59 2.62 -6.33
CA ALA A 244 -19.40 1.18 -6.25
C ALA A 244 -18.25 0.71 -7.17
N TRP A 245 -17.42 -0.20 -6.70
CA TRP A 245 -16.32 -0.76 -7.50
C TRP A 245 -16.81 -1.50 -8.75
N SER A 246 -18.00 -2.10 -8.68
CA SER A 246 -18.64 -2.75 -9.83
C SER A 246 -18.85 -1.83 -11.04
N THR A 247 -18.89 -0.50 -10.84
CA THR A 247 -19.02 0.47 -11.94
C THR A 247 -17.68 1.03 -12.40
N LEU A 248 -16.58 0.77 -11.68
CA LEU A 248 -15.26 1.38 -11.89
C LEU A 248 -14.29 0.51 -12.70
N VAL A 249 -14.62 -0.76 -12.92
CA VAL A 249 -13.72 -1.75 -13.54
C VAL A 249 -14.31 -2.34 -14.84
N PRO A 250 -14.60 -1.53 -15.86
CA PRO A 250 -15.11 -2.05 -17.13
C PRO A 250 -14.12 -3.03 -17.77
N GLY A 251 -14.64 -4.09 -18.38
CA GLY A 251 -13.85 -5.12 -19.07
C GLY A 251 -13.22 -6.18 -18.16
N ALA A 252 -13.40 -6.10 -16.84
CA ALA A 252 -13.11 -7.23 -15.95
C ALA A 252 -14.21 -8.30 -16.06
N PRO A 253 -13.89 -9.58 -15.76
CA PRO A 253 -14.89 -10.64 -15.68
C PRO A 253 -16.02 -10.30 -14.69
N ALA A 254 -17.23 -10.75 -15.02
CA ALA A 254 -18.34 -10.72 -14.10
C ALA A 254 -18.13 -11.70 -12.93
N ALA A 255 -18.82 -11.48 -11.82
CA ALA A 255 -18.66 -12.28 -10.62
C ALA A 255 -18.89 -13.79 -10.85
N THR A 256 -19.84 -14.12 -11.73
CA THR A 256 -20.20 -15.51 -12.07
C THR A 256 -19.36 -16.12 -13.17
N ASP A 257 -18.46 -15.37 -13.82
CA ASP A 257 -17.58 -15.93 -14.84
C ASP A 257 -16.66 -17.02 -14.28
N ARG A 258 -16.09 -17.83 -15.15
CA ARG A 258 -15.13 -18.90 -14.79
C ARG A 258 -13.72 -18.39 -15.03
N CYS A 259 -13.04 -18.04 -13.96
CA CYS A 259 -11.67 -17.56 -13.95
C CYS A 259 -10.70 -18.73 -13.77
N THR A 260 -9.66 -18.77 -14.60
CA THR A 260 -8.55 -19.73 -14.47
C THR A 260 -7.85 -19.52 -13.13
N PHE A 261 -7.65 -20.58 -12.35
CA PHE A 261 -7.06 -20.52 -11.01
C PHE A 261 -5.63 -21.06 -10.99
N ARG A 262 -5.46 -22.34 -10.68
CA ARG A 262 -4.18 -23.02 -10.62
C ARG A 262 -4.38 -24.54 -10.59
N TYR A 263 -3.32 -25.28 -10.87
CA TYR A 263 -3.26 -26.72 -10.63
C TYR A 263 -3.37 -27.05 -9.13
N ALA A 264 -3.76 -28.27 -8.78
CA ALA A 264 -3.85 -28.69 -7.39
C ALA A 264 -2.47 -29.02 -6.81
N ILE A 265 -2.25 -28.77 -5.52
CA ILE A 265 -0.93 -28.98 -4.88
C ILE A 265 -0.49 -30.45 -4.99
N ALA A 266 -1.45 -31.38 -5.05
CA ALA A 266 -1.20 -32.80 -5.28
C ALA A 266 -0.56 -33.10 -6.65
N ASP A 267 -0.68 -32.21 -7.63
CA ASP A 267 -0.15 -32.37 -8.98
C ASP A 267 1.29 -31.84 -9.15
N LEU A 268 1.97 -31.49 -8.06
CA LEU A 268 3.37 -31.07 -8.13
C LEU A 268 4.26 -32.22 -8.68
N PRO A 269 5.30 -31.91 -9.48
CA PRO A 269 5.71 -30.57 -9.90
C PRO A 269 4.79 -29.99 -10.98
N TRP A 270 4.54 -28.69 -10.92
CA TRP A 270 3.75 -27.98 -11.93
C TRP A 270 4.64 -27.43 -13.07
N PRO A 271 4.06 -27.02 -14.20
CA PRO A 271 2.68 -27.22 -14.63
C PRO A 271 2.35 -28.70 -14.89
N VAL A 272 1.06 -29.02 -14.93
CA VAL A 272 0.59 -30.30 -15.50
C VAL A 272 0.72 -30.20 -17.02
N LEU A 273 1.23 -31.25 -17.67
CA LEU A 273 1.44 -31.25 -19.12
C LEU A 273 0.49 -32.25 -19.81
N ASN A 274 0.01 -31.87 -20.97
CA ASN A 274 -0.66 -32.76 -21.93
C ASN A 274 0.35 -33.73 -22.57
N PRO A 275 -0.11 -34.80 -23.25
CA PRO A 275 0.78 -35.74 -23.95
C PRO A 275 1.69 -35.10 -25.01
N ASP A 276 1.29 -33.95 -25.56
CA ASP A 276 2.07 -33.18 -26.54
C ASP A 276 3.11 -32.25 -25.90
N GLY A 277 3.21 -32.22 -24.57
CA GLY A 277 4.13 -31.36 -23.81
C GLY A 277 3.64 -29.93 -23.58
N SER A 278 2.44 -29.57 -24.05
CA SER A 278 1.82 -28.28 -23.72
C SER A 278 1.27 -28.28 -22.28
N PRO A 279 1.22 -27.12 -21.59
CA PRO A 279 0.53 -27.02 -20.31
C PRO A 279 -0.96 -27.39 -20.44
N ALA A 280 -1.43 -28.29 -19.58
CA ALA A 280 -2.84 -28.64 -19.49
C ALA A 280 -3.65 -27.47 -18.90
N GLU A 281 -4.92 -27.34 -19.25
CA GLU A 281 -5.78 -26.31 -18.65
C GLU A 281 -5.93 -26.54 -17.14
N PRO A 282 -5.68 -25.52 -16.29
CA PRO A 282 -5.83 -25.66 -14.84
C PRO A 282 -7.30 -25.52 -14.43
N LEU A 283 -7.58 -25.73 -13.15
CA LEU A 283 -8.93 -25.57 -12.59
C LEU A 283 -9.44 -24.13 -12.78
N THR A 284 -10.75 -24.01 -13.01
CA THR A 284 -11.45 -22.71 -13.01
C THR A 284 -12.33 -22.57 -11.78
N VAL A 285 -12.43 -21.34 -11.26
CA VAL A 285 -13.31 -20.97 -10.14
C VAL A 285 -14.20 -19.80 -10.52
N ALA A 286 -15.23 -19.51 -9.74
CA ALA A 286 -15.93 -18.24 -9.86
C ALA A 286 -14.94 -17.08 -9.66
N CYS A 287 -15.02 -16.04 -10.48
CA CYS A 287 -14.13 -14.88 -10.32
C CYS A 287 -14.46 -14.12 -9.02
N GLY A 288 -15.75 -13.99 -8.70
CA GLY A 288 -16.22 -13.02 -7.72
C GLY A 288 -16.18 -11.59 -8.24
N SER A 289 -16.92 -10.72 -7.56
CA SER A 289 -17.00 -9.30 -7.82
C SER A 289 -15.62 -8.64 -7.72
N GLN A 290 -15.42 -7.60 -8.53
CA GLN A 290 -14.24 -6.74 -8.44
C GLN A 290 -14.33 -5.86 -7.18
N ARG A 291 -13.25 -5.83 -6.41
CA ARG A 291 -13.13 -5.11 -5.15
C ARG A 291 -11.72 -4.50 -4.97
N PRO A 292 -11.53 -3.53 -4.07
CA PRO A 292 -10.19 -3.10 -3.68
C PRO A 292 -9.54 -4.20 -2.82
N PRO A 293 -8.20 -4.32 -2.83
CA PRO A 293 -7.48 -5.08 -1.81
C PRO A 293 -7.48 -4.33 -0.47
N VAL A 294 -7.26 -5.06 0.63
CA VAL A 294 -7.42 -4.52 1.98
C VAL A 294 -6.43 -3.40 2.34
N ASN A 295 -5.20 -3.43 1.83
CA ASN A 295 -4.12 -2.56 2.33
C ASN A 295 -3.56 -1.57 1.28
N THR A 296 -4.35 -1.23 0.25
CA THR A 296 -3.90 -0.31 -0.83
C THR A 296 -4.49 1.10 -0.68
N ALA A 297 -3.63 2.11 -0.84
CA ALA A 297 -4.01 3.52 -0.86
C ALA A 297 -4.27 4.00 -2.30
N PRO A 298 -5.33 4.79 -2.56
CA PRO A 298 -5.54 5.42 -3.87
C PRO A 298 -4.46 6.47 -4.17
N ALA A 299 -3.90 6.50 -5.37
CA ALA A 299 -3.01 7.59 -5.81
C ALA A 299 -3.79 8.61 -6.65
N ILE A 300 -3.41 9.88 -6.61
CA ILE A 300 -4.09 10.97 -7.31
C ILE A 300 -3.07 11.71 -8.18
N GLY A 301 -3.27 11.63 -9.50
CA GLY A 301 -2.47 12.35 -10.49
C GLY A 301 -2.65 13.87 -10.41
N PRO A 302 -1.73 14.66 -10.98
CA PRO A 302 -1.83 16.12 -10.99
C PRO A 302 -3.08 16.68 -11.68
N ASP A 303 -3.65 15.91 -12.61
CA ASP A 303 -4.91 16.20 -13.33
C ASP A 303 -6.16 15.80 -12.53
N GLY A 304 -6.00 15.20 -11.34
CA GLY A 304 -7.09 14.70 -10.50
C GLY A 304 -7.59 13.31 -10.90
N THR A 305 -6.91 12.61 -11.82
CA THR A 305 -7.16 11.18 -12.07
C THR A 305 -6.79 10.39 -10.83
N ILE A 306 -7.68 9.50 -10.40
CA ILE A 306 -7.45 8.60 -9.28
C ILE A 306 -7.00 7.26 -9.85
N TYR A 307 -5.90 6.72 -9.33
CA TYR A 307 -5.38 5.42 -9.67
C TYR A 307 -5.50 4.50 -8.47
N ASP A 308 -6.03 3.30 -8.70
CA ASP A 308 -6.23 2.32 -7.64
C ASP A 308 -6.14 0.90 -8.22
N ILE A 309 -6.21 -0.10 -7.35
CA ILE A 309 -6.05 -1.52 -7.68
C ILE A 309 -7.34 -2.25 -7.45
N SER A 310 -7.76 -3.04 -8.45
CA SER A 310 -8.85 -3.99 -8.29
C SER A 310 -8.32 -5.42 -8.27
N ARG A 311 -9.03 -6.29 -7.56
CA ARG A 311 -8.92 -7.74 -7.71
C ARG A 311 -10.30 -8.39 -7.74
N ALA A 312 -10.38 -9.54 -8.39
CA ALA A 312 -11.52 -10.43 -8.24
C ALA A 312 -11.55 -11.04 -6.82
N SER A 313 -12.73 -11.05 -6.19
CA SER A 313 -12.88 -11.43 -4.79
C SER A 313 -12.47 -12.88 -4.51
N LEU A 314 -12.68 -13.79 -5.46
CA LEU A 314 -12.41 -15.22 -5.32
C LEU A 314 -11.21 -15.71 -6.16
N ASN A 315 -10.47 -14.79 -6.79
CA ASN A 315 -9.28 -15.15 -7.55
C ASN A 315 -8.24 -14.00 -7.63
N ASP A 316 -7.19 -14.10 -6.83
CA ASP A 316 -6.13 -13.09 -6.72
C ASP A 316 -5.21 -12.94 -7.95
N TYR A 317 -5.36 -13.80 -8.97
CA TYR A 317 -4.67 -13.65 -10.26
C TYR A 317 -5.36 -12.65 -11.19
N TYR A 318 -6.61 -12.27 -10.90
CA TYR A 318 -7.38 -11.32 -11.70
C TYR A 318 -7.28 -9.91 -11.11
N GLY A 319 -6.05 -9.37 -11.15
CA GLY A 319 -5.73 -8.01 -10.72
C GLY A 319 -5.77 -6.99 -11.87
N TYR A 320 -6.13 -5.75 -11.55
CA TYR A 320 -6.23 -4.63 -12.47
C TYR A 320 -5.64 -3.36 -11.87
N LEU A 321 -4.85 -2.61 -12.65
CA LEU A 321 -4.66 -1.20 -12.40
C LEU A 321 -5.82 -0.45 -13.05
N ILE A 322 -6.47 0.43 -12.32
CA ILE A 322 -7.58 1.23 -12.84
C ILE A 322 -7.27 2.72 -12.73
N ALA A 323 -7.79 3.48 -13.68
CA ALA A 323 -7.83 4.92 -13.63
C ALA A 323 -9.28 5.39 -13.62
N ILE A 324 -9.53 6.38 -12.78
CA ILE A 324 -10.86 6.92 -12.49
C ILE A 324 -10.78 8.43 -12.68
N ASN A 325 -11.75 8.99 -13.38
CA ASN A 325 -11.86 10.42 -13.59
C ASN A 325 -12.14 11.16 -12.27
N ARG A 326 -11.89 12.46 -12.23
CA ARG A 326 -12.14 13.30 -11.03
C ARG A 326 -13.60 13.29 -10.56
N ASP A 327 -14.53 13.03 -11.48
CA ASP A 327 -15.97 12.88 -11.20
C ASP A 327 -16.36 11.47 -10.68
N ARG A 328 -15.38 10.56 -10.60
CA ARG A 328 -15.49 9.14 -10.22
C ARG A 328 -16.21 8.26 -11.24
N THR A 329 -16.09 8.59 -12.52
CA THR A 329 -16.40 7.69 -13.64
C THR A 329 -15.16 6.91 -14.10
N PRO A 330 -15.31 5.71 -14.72
CA PRO A 330 -14.16 4.99 -15.27
C PRO A 330 -13.41 5.80 -16.32
N LYS A 331 -12.07 5.81 -16.24
CA LYS A 331 -11.21 6.39 -17.28
C LYS A 331 -10.61 5.29 -18.16
N TRP A 332 -9.96 4.30 -17.54
CA TRP A 332 -9.47 3.09 -18.21
C TRP A 332 -9.15 2.00 -17.19
N THR A 333 -9.04 0.76 -17.66
CA THR A 333 -8.64 -0.41 -16.87
C THR A 333 -7.53 -1.16 -17.60
N SER A 334 -6.56 -1.68 -16.87
CA SER A 334 -5.50 -2.53 -17.42
C SER A 334 -5.34 -3.80 -16.61
N SER A 335 -5.54 -4.94 -17.27
CA SER A 335 -5.29 -6.26 -16.66
C SER A 335 -3.80 -6.48 -16.38
N MET A 336 -3.52 -7.02 -15.19
CA MET A 336 -2.20 -7.49 -14.76
C MET A 336 -1.90 -8.94 -15.16
N ARG A 337 -2.83 -9.59 -15.89
CA ARG A 337 -2.67 -10.98 -16.31
C ARG A 337 -1.68 -11.15 -17.45
N SER A 338 -0.99 -12.28 -17.44
CA SER A 338 -0.15 -12.77 -18.53
C SER A 338 0.90 -11.75 -18.98
N ARG A 339 1.61 -11.15 -18.03
CA ARG A 339 2.64 -10.13 -18.25
C ARG A 339 4.06 -10.62 -18.03
N PHE A 340 4.24 -11.69 -17.26
CA PHE A 340 5.56 -12.14 -16.84
C PHE A 340 6.01 -13.37 -17.60
N HIS A 341 7.28 -13.39 -17.97
CA HIS A 341 7.91 -14.48 -18.72
C HIS A 341 9.10 -15.08 -17.96
N ASP A 342 9.13 -14.92 -16.63
CA ASP A 342 10.21 -15.31 -15.71
C ASP A 342 9.93 -16.65 -14.99
N GLY A 343 9.00 -17.45 -15.54
CA GLY A 343 8.60 -18.74 -14.97
C GLY A 343 9.54 -19.89 -15.33
N CYS A 344 8.96 -21.06 -15.61
CA CYS A 344 9.65 -22.30 -15.94
C CYS A 344 10.69 -22.14 -17.05
N GLY A 345 11.75 -22.94 -17.02
CA GLY A 345 12.80 -22.93 -18.05
C GLY A 345 13.60 -21.63 -18.17
N THR A 346 13.43 -20.68 -17.24
CA THR A 346 14.23 -19.44 -17.16
C THR A 346 15.27 -19.50 -16.05
N PRO A 347 16.27 -18.60 -16.04
CA PRO A 347 17.26 -18.54 -14.96
C PRO A 347 16.70 -18.17 -13.57
N PHE A 348 15.44 -17.74 -13.49
CA PHE A 348 14.80 -17.32 -12.24
C PHE A 348 14.28 -18.49 -11.39
N LEU A 349 14.20 -19.69 -11.96
CA LEU A 349 13.81 -20.92 -11.28
C LEU A 349 14.87 -22.01 -11.50
N PRO A 350 14.92 -23.04 -10.63
CA PRO A 350 15.72 -24.24 -10.91
C PRO A 350 15.28 -24.88 -12.24
N ALA A 351 16.22 -25.51 -12.94
CA ALA A 351 15.96 -26.13 -14.22
C ALA A 351 14.80 -27.13 -14.16
N ASN A 352 14.03 -27.22 -15.25
CA ASN A 352 12.90 -28.14 -15.35
C ASN A 352 13.38 -29.59 -15.10
N GLY A 353 12.66 -30.33 -14.26
CA GLY A 353 13.02 -31.69 -13.83
C GLY A 353 13.92 -31.76 -12.59
N MET A 354 14.45 -30.62 -12.11
CA MET A 354 15.27 -30.57 -10.89
C MET A 354 14.43 -30.25 -9.64
N PRO A 355 14.91 -30.61 -8.43
CA PRO A 355 14.23 -30.25 -7.18
C PRO A 355 13.95 -28.75 -7.06
N GLY A 356 12.69 -28.40 -6.81
CA GLY A 356 12.24 -27.01 -6.73
C GLY A 356 12.04 -26.31 -8.08
N GLY A 357 12.34 -26.98 -9.19
CA GLY A 357 12.04 -26.52 -10.55
C GLY A 357 10.68 -27.00 -11.05
N CYS A 358 10.35 -26.63 -12.29
CA CYS A 358 9.12 -27.08 -12.92
C CYS A 358 9.20 -28.54 -13.37
N ARG A 359 8.05 -29.09 -13.78
CA ARG A 359 7.97 -30.42 -14.40
C ARG A 359 8.92 -30.52 -15.61
N ALA A 360 9.60 -31.65 -15.74
CA ALA A 360 10.45 -31.93 -16.91
C ALA A 360 9.64 -31.82 -18.21
N GLY A 361 10.23 -31.24 -19.26
CA GLY A 361 9.56 -31.02 -20.54
C GLY A 361 8.68 -29.75 -20.62
N THR A 362 8.55 -29.00 -19.52
CA THR A 362 7.76 -27.75 -19.53
C THR A 362 8.37 -26.70 -20.49
N PRO A 363 7.55 -25.96 -21.26
CA PRO A 363 8.01 -24.81 -22.05
C PRO A 363 8.65 -23.71 -21.21
N ALA A 364 9.52 -22.90 -21.82
CA ALA A 364 10.12 -21.76 -21.13
C ALA A 364 9.11 -20.59 -20.97
N GLY A 365 9.26 -19.81 -19.89
CA GLY A 365 8.54 -18.55 -19.67
C GLY A 365 7.10 -18.68 -19.15
N VAL A 366 6.67 -19.89 -18.77
CA VAL A 366 5.33 -20.11 -18.18
C VAL A 366 5.37 -20.15 -16.67
N SER A 367 4.41 -19.50 -16.02
CA SER A 367 4.18 -19.57 -14.59
C SER A 367 3.84 -21.02 -14.20
N PRO A 368 4.59 -21.63 -13.25
CA PRO A 368 4.32 -22.99 -12.81
C PRO A 368 2.87 -23.23 -12.35
N PRO A 369 2.26 -22.40 -11.47
CA PRO A 369 0.96 -22.72 -10.89
C PRO A 369 -0.20 -22.81 -11.88
N ASP A 370 -0.10 -22.22 -13.06
CA ASP A 370 -1.22 -22.07 -13.99
C ASP A 370 -0.85 -22.33 -15.46
N GLY A 371 0.42 -22.60 -15.79
CA GLY A 371 0.85 -23.00 -17.12
C GLY A 371 0.79 -21.89 -18.18
N MET A 372 0.47 -20.66 -17.79
CA MET A 372 0.33 -19.48 -18.65
C MET A 372 1.52 -18.53 -18.46
N PRO A 373 1.68 -17.45 -19.26
CA PRO A 373 2.54 -16.35 -18.84
C PRO A 373 2.11 -15.84 -17.45
N GLY A 374 3.08 -15.51 -16.60
CA GLY A 374 2.83 -15.11 -15.23
C GLY A 374 2.00 -13.82 -15.11
N SER A 375 1.25 -13.71 -14.03
CA SER A 375 0.32 -12.61 -13.79
C SER A 375 0.70 -11.86 -12.51
N GLY A 376 0.51 -10.54 -12.50
CA GLY A 376 0.62 -9.73 -11.29
C GLY A 376 -0.53 -10.04 -10.35
N ARG A 377 -0.24 -10.72 -9.23
CA ARG A 377 -1.25 -11.04 -8.22
C ARG A 377 -1.38 -9.89 -7.23
N VAL A 378 -2.60 -9.68 -6.76
CA VAL A 378 -2.95 -8.67 -5.77
C VAL A 378 -3.39 -9.41 -4.50
N LEU A 379 -2.58 -9.33 -3.44
CA LEU A 379 -2.88 -9.94 -2.15
C LEU A 379 -3.42 -8.90 -1.18
N ASP A 380 -4.34 -9.32 -0.30
CA ASP A 380 -4.86 -8.44 0.75
C ASP A 380 -3.82 -8.12 1.83
N ASP A 381 -2.81 -8.96 2.02
CA ASP A 381 -1.63 -8.66 2.85
C ASP A 381 -0.65 -7.68 2.19
N SER A 382 -0.79 -7.38 0.89
CA SER A 382 0.13 -6.45 0.23
C SER A 382 -0.24 -5.00 0.53
N THR A 383 0.74 -4.23 0.99
CA THR A 383 0.61 -2.77 1.17
C THR A 383 1.04 -1.97 -0.06
N SER A 384 1.24 -2.65 -1.20
CA SER A 384 1.59 -1.97 -2.44
C SER A 384 0.44 -1.04 -2.86
N ALA A 385 0.81 0.18 -3.26
CA ALA A 385 -0.11 1.18 -3.79
C ALA A 385 0.41 1.72 -5.13
N PRO A 386 -0.47 2.22 -6.02
CA PRO A 386 -0.02 2.89 -7.23
C PRO A 386 0.87 4.09 -6.91
N VAL A 387 1.88 4.34 -7.75
CA VAL A 387 2.73 5.53 -7.71
C VAL A 387 2.64 6.24 -9.04
N VAL A 388 2.36 7.55 -9.02
CA VAL A 388 2.33 8.38 -10.23
C VAL A 388 3.67 9.10 -10.37
N ALA A 389 4.45 8.71 -11.37
CA ALA A 389 5.75 9.31 -11.64
C ALA A 389 5.61 10.70 -12.31
N PRO A 390 6.66 11.54 -12.27
CA PRO A 390 6.62 12.87 -12.89
C PRO A 390 6.36 12.87 -14.40
N ASP A 391 6.70 11.79 -15.11
CA ASP A 391 6.42 11.60 -16.54
C ASP A 391 4.97 11.14 -16.81
N GLY A 392 4.15 10.99 -15.77
CA GLY A 392 2.77 10.51 -15.83
C GLY A 392 2.65 8.99 -15.93
N SER A 393 3.76 8.23 -15.91
CA SER A 393 3.71 6.78 -15.82
C SER A 393 3.28 6.31 -14.43
N ILE A 394 2.64 5.16 -14.37
CA ILE A 394 2.11 4.59 -13.13
C ILE A 394 2.89 3.32 -12.82
N TYR A 395 3.28 3.16 -11.56
CA TYR A 395 3.98 1.98 -11.06
C TYR A 395 3.15 1.26 -10.01
N TYR A 396 3.26 -0.07 -9.96
CA TYR A 396 2.67 -0.90 -8.91
C TYR A 396 3.53 -2.13 -8.64
N GLY A 397 3.69 -2.48 -7.37
CA GLY A 397 4.34 -3.73 -6.95
C GLY A 397 3.34 -4.87 -6.90
N ALA A 398 3.43 -5.82 -7.84
CA ALA A 398 2.60 -7.01 -7.86
C ALA A 398 3.32 -8.21 -7.23
N TYR A 399 2.58 -9.21 -6.76
CA TYR A 399 3.14 -10.40 -6.13
C TYR A 399 3.12 -11.60 -7.08
N THR A 400 4.15 -12.45 -7.01
CA THR A 400 4.08 -13.83 -7.51
C THR A 400 4.67 -14.79 -6.48
N ARG A 401 4.20 -16.05 -6.47
CA ARG A 401 4.70 -17.05 -5.51
C ARG A 401 5.87 -17.87 -6.07
N TYR A 402 5.88 -18.15 -7.37
CA TYR A 402 6.73 -19.18 -7.95
C TYR A 402 8.22 -18.81 -7.96
N ASN A 403 8.55 -17.53 -8.10
CA ASN A 403 9.92 -16.99 -8.12
C ASN A 403 10.44 -16.68 -6.71
N TYR A 404 10.29 -17.61 -5.76
CA TYR A 404 10.67 -17.41 -4.36
C TYR A 404 9.86 -16.32 -3.63
N ALA A 405 8.58 -16.20 -3.96
CA ALA A 405 7.70 -15.17 -3.41
C ALA A 405 8.22 -13.73 -3.67
N GLN A 406 8.88 -13.50 -4.80
CA GLN A 406 9.35 -12.18 -5.20
C GLN A 406 8.22 -11.39 -5.86
N GLY A 407 8.25 -10.08 -5.64
CA GLY A 407 7.35 -9.14 -6.30
C GLY A 407 7.92 -8.65 -7.63
N HIS A 408 7.05 -8.11 -8.46
CA HIS A 408 7.36 -7.46 -9.73
C HIS A 408 6.97 -5.99 -9.67
N LEU A 409 7.88 -5.10 -10.06
CA LEU A 409 7.50 -3.72 -10.35
C LEU A 409 6.90 -3.65 -11.75
N MET A 410 5.60 -3.40 -11.84
CA MET A 410 4.87 -3.21 -13.08
C MET A 410 4.77 -1.71 -13.41
N ARG A 411 4.77 -1.36 -14.70
CA ARG A 411 4.68 0.03 -15.18
C ARG A 411 3.63 0.19 -16.28
N TRP A 412 2.93 1.32 -16.27
CA TRP A 412 1.97 1.73 -17.30
C TRP A 412 2.25 3.15 -17.77
N SER A 413 1.89 3.45 -19.01
CA SER A 413 1.75 4.83 -19.46
C SER A 413 0.54 5.50 -18.80
N SER A 414 0.43 6.82 -18.94
CA SER A 414 -0.71 7.60 -18.45
C SER A 414 -2.06 7.21 -19.09
N THR A 415 -2.03 6.48 -20.22
CA THR A 415 -3.23 6.00 -20.94
C THR A 415 -3.59 4.55 -20.61
N GLY A 416 -2.89 3.92 -19.66
CA GLY A 416 -3.18 2.56 -19.23
C GLY A 416 -2.55 1.47 -20.10
N GLN A 417 -1.70 1.83 -21.08
CA GLN A 417 -0.90 0.83 -21.80
C GLN A 417 0.17 0.28 -20.86
N TYR A 418 0.16 -1.04 -20.64
CA TYR A 418 1.25 -1.73 -19.94
C TYR A 418 2.57 -1.54 -20.71
N LEU A 419 3.57 -1.04 -20.01
CA LEU A 419 4.91 -0.81 -20.55
C LEU A 419 5.79 -1.94 -20.06
N ASP A 420 5.99 -2.93 -20.93
CA ASP A 420 6.82 -4.07 -20.61
C ASP A 420 8.25 -3.60 -20.31
N THR A 421 8.79 -4.09 -19.20
CA THR A 421 10.19 -3.89 -18.87
C THR A 421 10.99 -4.92 -19.65
N ALA A 422 11.67 -4.46 -20.71
CA ALA A 422 12.38 -5.33 -21.63
C ALA A 422 13.22 -6.40 -20.89
N ALA A 423 13.12 -7.64 -21.40
CA ALA A 423 13.94 -8.76 -20.96
C ALA A 423 15.44 -8.37 -20.92
N PRO A 424 16.21 -8.86 -19.93
CA PRO A 424 15.88 -9.94 -19.02
C PRO A 424 15.20 -9.51 -17.71
N TRP A 425 14.89 -8.23 -17.53
CA TRP A 425 14.43 -7.69 -16.25
C TRP A 425 12.92 -7.45 -16.26
N GLY A 426 12.14 -8.54 -16.34
CA GLY A 426 10.72 -8.47 -16.02
C GLY A 426 10.56 -8.06 -14.55
N GLY A 427 10.34 -6.77 -14.30
CA GLY A 427 10.19 -6.20 -12.96
C GLY A 427 11.49 -6.06 -12.15
N PHE A 428 11.60 -4.97 -11.39
CA PHE A 428 12.64 -4.85 -10.37
C PHE A 428 12.41 -5.89 -9.26
N GLN A 429 13.44 -6.67 -8.98
CA GLN A 429 13.44 -7.76 -8.01
C GLN A 429 13.66 -7.23 -6.58
N PHE A 430 12.66 -7.29 -5.71
CA PHE A 430 12.83 -7.08 -4.27
C PHE A 430 13.11 -8.42 -3.59
N GLY A 431 14.37 -8.71 -3.29
CA GLY A 431 14.78 -9.93 -2.61
C GLY A 431 14.63 -9.85 -1.09
N GLY A 432 13.59 -10.47 -0.54
CA GLY A 432 13.53 -10.79 0.88
C GLY A 432 14.34 -12.06 1.18
N THR A 433 15.63 -11.93 1.52
CA THR A 433 16.40 -13.09 1.97
C THR A 433 15.94 -13.51 3.36
N ARG A 434 15.10 -14.56 3.46
CA ARG A 434 14.96 -15.33 4.71
C ARG A 434 16.31 -16.01 4.97
N ARG A 435 17.17 -15.39 5.79
CA ARG A 435 18.31 -16.09 6.39
C ARG A 435 17.75 -17.20 7.28
N ARG A 436 17.79 -18.45 6.80
CA ARG A 436 17.68 -19.62 7.68
C ARG A 436 18.75 -19.48 8.76
N ARG A 437 18.35 -19.24 10.01
CA ARG A 437 19.23 -19.49 11.17
C ARG A 437 19.51 -21.00 11.17
N SER A 438 20.68 -21.39 10.68
CA SER A 438 21.20 -22.73 10.96
C SER A 438 21.39 -22.83 12.47
N SER A 439 20.72 -23.77 13.12
CA SER A 439 20.98 -24.14 14.51
C SER A 439 22.46 -24.52 14.65
N ARG A 440 23.28 -23.63 15.20
CA ARG A 440 24.64 -23.98 15.62
C ARG A 440 24.54 -24.98 16.77
N SER A 441 25.14 -26.14 16.56
CA SER A 441 25.45 -27.16 17.56
C SER A 441 26.02 -26.51 18.83
N ARG A 442 25.41 -26.82 19.98
CA ARG A 442 25.93 -26.48 21.31
C ARG A 442 27.32 -27.11 21.50
N PRO A 443 28.33 -26.38 22.02
CA PRO A 443 29.56 -27.01 22.49
C PRO A 443 29.29 -27.79 23.78
N GLN A 444 29.77 -29.02 23.88
CA GLN A 444 29.79 -29.78 25.14
C GLN A 444 30.71 -29.11 26.18
N PRO A 445 30.42 -29.21 27.48
CA PRO A 445 31.28 -28.69 28.52
C PRO A 445 32.49 -29.61 28.75
N VAL A 446 33.69 -29.05 28.63
CA VAL A 446 34.96 -29.69 28.99
C VAL A 446 34.98 -29.92 30.50
N ARG A 447 35.05 -31.19 30.92
CA ARG A 447 35.35 -31.57 32.30
C ARG A 447 36.79 -31.19 32.64
N ARG A 448 36.98 -30.26 33.58
CA ARG A 448 38.25 -30.10 34.29
C ARG A 448 38.50 -31.34 35.15
N ARG A 449 39.64 -32.00 34.96
CA ARG A 449 40.28 -32.82 35.99
C ARG A 449 41.56 -32.10 36.41
N SER A 450 41.61 -31.69 37.67
CA SER A 450 42.85 -31.50 38.45
C SER A 450 43.28 -32.88 39.00
N PRO A 451 44.53 -33.10 39.43
CA PRO A 451 45.57 -32.15 39.85
C PRO A 451 46.37 -31.51 38.72
#